data_AF-A0A3M2VK20-F1
#
_entry.id   AF-A0A3M2VK20-F1
#
_cell.length_a   1.000
_cell.length_b   1.000
_cell.length_c   1.000
_cell.angle_alpha   90.00
_cell.angle_beta   90.00
_cell.angle_gamma   90.00
#
_symmetry.space_group_name_H-M   'P 1'
#
loop_
_entity.id
_entity.type
_entity.pdbx_description
1 polymer ?
#
loop_
_entity_poly.entity_id
_entity_poly.type
_entity_poly.pdbx_seq_one_letter_code
_entity_poly.pdbx_strand_id
1 'polypeptide(L)' 'GQVKLAAGWLIEQAGWKGYRDGDAGVHKLQSLVLVNYGHASGLQLLNLARRIQADIVERFGVELEMEPNLY' A
#
# COMPACT_ATOMS: atom_id res chain seq x y z
N GLY A 1 -19.39 11.44 -13.88
CA GLY A 1 -18.05 11.32 -14.51
C GLY A 1 -17.14 10.58 -13.55
N GLN A 2 -16.30 9.67 -14.04
CA GLN A 2 -15.28 9.01 -13.22
C GLN A 2 -14.01 9.87 -13.22
N VAL A 3 -13.50 10.20 -12.04
CA VAL A 3 -12.21 10.88 -11.88
C VAL A 3 -11.16 9.80 -11.62
N LYS A 4 -10.12 9.75 -12.45
CA LYS A 4 -9.00 8.82 -12.24
C LYS A 4 -8.08 9.39 -11.18
N LEU A 5 -8.20 8.88 -9.96
CA LEU A 5 -7.28 9.21 -8.87
C LEU A 5 -6.00 8.37 -9.01
N ALA A 6 -4.85 8.99 -8.73
CA ALA A 6 -3.59 8.27 -8.68
C ALA A 6 -3.45 7.58 -7.31
N ALA A 7 -3.63 6.26 -7.25
CA ALA A 7 -3.50 5.50 -6.00
C ALA A 7 -2.16 5.74 -5.30
N GLY A 8 -1.06 5.84 -6.07
CA GLY A 8 0.26 6.16 -5.53
C GLY A 8 0.29 7.52 -4.83
N TRP A 9 -0.43 8.52 -5.34
CA TRP A 9 -0.51 9.84 -4.70
C TRP A 9 -1.26 9.78 -3.37
N LEU A 10 -2.37 9.03 -3.29
CA LEU A 10 -3.11 8.84 -2.03
C LEU A 10 -2.26 8.15 -0.97
N ILE A 11 -1.53 7.10 -1.35
CA ILE A 11 -0.60 6.38 -0.47
C ILE A 11 0.53 7.31 0.04
N GLU A 12 1.03 8.21 -0.82
CA GLU A 12 2.01 9.23 -0.42
C GLU A 12 1.43 10.24 0.56
N GLN A 13 0.25 10.77 0.28
CA GLN A 13 -0.41 11.75 1.16
C GLN A 13 -0.77 11.16 2.53
N ALA A 14 -1.07 9.86 2.59
CA ALA A 14 -1.29 9.16 3.85
C ALA A 14 0.00 8.89 4.65
N GLY A 15 1.18 9.11 4.06
CA GLY A 15 2.48 8.97 4.72
C GLY A 15 3.08 7.56 4.64
N TRP A 16 2.56 6.70 3.76
CA TRP A 16 3.03 5.31 3.65
C TRP A 16 4.31 5.17 2.80
N LYS A 17 4.70 6.17 2.01
CA LYS A 17 5.93 6.08 1.19
C LYS A 17 7.16 5.87 2.05
N GLY A 18 7.88 4.78 1.80
CA GLY A 18 9.05 4.41 2.59
C GLY A 18 8.73 3.86 3.98
N TYR A 19 7.45 3.64 4.31
CA TYR A 19 7.05 2.99 5.57
C TYR A 19 7.63 1.58 5.64
N ARG A 20 8.06 1.18 6.84
CA ARG A 20 8.63 -0.14 7.09
C ARG A 20 8.16 -0.67 8.44
N ASP A 21 7.81 -1.95 8.46
CA ASP A 21 7.37 -2.71 9.62
C ASP A 21 8.05 -4.09 9.57
N GLY A 22 9.12 -4.25 10.37
CA GLY A 22 10.04 -5.37 10.23
C GLY A 22 10.64 -5.42 8.82
N ASP A 23 10.47 -6.55 8.12
CA ASP A 23 10.93 -6.71 6.74
C ASP A 23 9.88 -6.38 5.67
N ALA A 24 8.64 -6.08 6.05
CA ALA A 24 7.63 -5.61 5.11
C ALA A 24 7.64 -4.07 5.04
N GLY A 25 7.43 -3.50 3.86
CA GLY A 25 7.34 -2.05 3.73
C GLY A 25 6.85 -1.58 2.37
N VAL A 26 6.86 -0.26 2.19
CA VAL A 26 6.54 0.43 0.94
C VAL A 26 7.83 1.02 0.37
N HIS A 27 8.04 0.90 -0.94
CA HIS A 27 9.25 1.39 -1.57
C HIS A 27 9.41 2.91 -1.40
N LYS A 28 10.63 3.35 -1.08
CA LYS A 28 10.94 4.77 -0.78
C LYS A 28 10.72 5.72 -1.96
N LEU A 29 10.74 5.21 -3.19
CA LEU A 29 10.59 6.03 -4.41
C LEU A 29 9.28 5.75 -5.16
N GLN A 30 8.62 4.63 -4.90
CA GLN A 30 7.49 4.12 -5.68
C GLN A 30 6.39 3.59 -4.75
N SER A 31 5.42 4.44 -4.40
CA SER A 31 4.47 4.18 -3.31
C SER A 31 3.46 3.06 -3.59
N LEU A 32 3.34 2.63 -4.85
CA LEU A 32 2.54 1.48 -5.25
C LEU A 32 3.23 0.13 -5.01
N VAL A 33 4.52 0.14 -4.66
CA VAL A 33 5.33 -1.07 -4.56
C VAL A 33 5.51 -1.46 -3.10
N LEU A 34 4.96 -2.60 -2.72
CA LEU A 34 5.31 -3.26 -1.46
C LEU A 34 6.63 -4.00 -1.61
N VAL A 35 7.44 -3.97 -0.56
CA VAL A 35 8.80 -4.50 -0.55
C VAL A 35 8.95 -5.48 0.60
N ASN A 36 9.52 -6.64 0.29
CA ASN A 36 10.14 -7.51 1.29
C ASN A 36 11.64 -7.19 1.35
N TYR A 37 12.12 -6.69 2.49
CA TYR A 37 13.51 -6.35 2.76
C TYR A 37 14.36 -7.54 3.24
N GLY A 38 13.75 -8.70 3.46
CA GLY A 38 14.42 -9.89 3.96
C GLY A 38 13.44 -11.04 4.12
N HIS A 39 12.98 -11.25 5.35
CA HIS A 39 12.19 -12.42 5.76
C HIS A 39 10.69 -12.15 5.91
N ALA A 40 10.15 -11.11 5.28
CA ALA A 40 8.71 -10.88 5.32
C ALA A 40 7.96 -12.01 4.63
N SER A 41 7.03 -12.62 5.35
CA SER A 41 6.07 -13.58 4.80
C SER A 41 5.05 -12.88 3.90
N GLY A 42 4.43 -13.65 3.00
CA GLY A 42 3.30 -13.17 2.20
C GLY A 42 2.16 -12.63 3.06
N LEU A 43 1.92 -13.21 4.24
CA LEU A 43 0.91 -12.72 5.19
C LEU A 43 1.26 -11.34 5.75
N GLN A 44 2.52 -11.06 6.04
CA GLN A 44 2.95 -9.74 6.51
C GLN A 44 2.78 -8.68 5.43
N LEU A 45 3.14 -8.98 4.18
CA LEU A 45 2.89 -8.07 3.04
C LEU A 45 1.40 -7.85 2.81
N LEU A 46 0.58 -8.91 2.87
CA LEU A 46 -0.86 -8.81 2.72
C LEU A 46 -1.50 -7.99 3.85
N ASN A 47 -1.05 -8.17 5.08
CA ASN A 47 -1.53 -7.37 6.22
C ASN A 47 -1.12 -5.90 6.08
N LEU A 48 0.09 -5.61 5.57
CA LEU A 48 0.50 -4.25 5.24
C LEU A 48 -0.39 -3.64 4.15
N ALA A 49 -0.68 -4.37 3.08
CA ALA A 49 -1.57 -3.93 2.02
C ALA A 49 -2.97 -3.58 2.56
N ARG A 50 -3.56 -4.45 3.39
CA ARG A 50 -4.87 -4.23 4.01
C ARG A 50 -4.91 -3.00 4.91
N ARG A 51 -3.84 -2.75 5.67
CA ARG A 51 -3.71 -1.55 6.52
C ARG A 51 -3.67 -0.28 5.67
N ILE A 52 -2.93 -0.29 4.57
CA ILE A 52 -2.89 0.83 3.62
C ILE A 52 -4.28 1.05 3.03
N GLN A 53 -4.95 0.01 2.52
CA GLN A 53 -6.31 0.12 1.97
C GLN A 53 -7.29 0.72 2.99
N ALA A 54 -7.30 0.22 4.22
CA ALA A 54 -8.19 0.72 5.27
C ALA A 54 -7.94 2.20 5.58
N ASP A 55 -6.68 2.61 5.70
CA ASP A 55 -6.31 4.00 5.98
C ASP A 55 -6.67 4.93 4.81
N ILE A 56 -6.54 4.48 3.55
CA ILE A 56 -6.96 5.27 2.38
C ILE A 56 -8.48 5.42 2.32
N VAL A 57 -9.23 4.37 2.65
CA VAL A 57 -10.69 4.44 2.76
C VAL A 57 -11.09 5.41 3.87
N GLU A 58 -10.48 5.31 5.05
CA GLU A 58 -10.79 6.17 6.20
C GLU A 58 -10.50 7.65 5.91
N ARG A 59 -9.36 7.96 5.27
CA ARG A 59 -8.92 9.35 5.06
C ARG A 59 -9.52 10.02 3.83
N PHE A 60 -9.75 9.25 2.76
CA PHE A 60 -10.12 9.81 1.46
C PHE A 60 -11.46 9.30 0.94
N GLY A 61 -12.07 8.29 1.58
CA GLY A 61 -13.29 7.65 1.10
C GLY A 61 -13.08 6.89 -0.22
N VAL A 62 -11.84 6.47 -0.51
CA VAL A 62 -11.46 5.80 -1.75
C VAL A 62 -11.07 4.36 -1.45
N GLU A 63 -11.74 3.41 -2.08
CA GLU A 63 -11.33 2.00 -2.06
C GLU A 63 -10.20 1.77 -3.06
N LEU A 64 -9.12 1.14 -2.60
CA LEU A 64 -8.02 0.71 -3.46
C LEU A 64 -8.14 -0.77 -3.77
N GLU A 65 -8.09 -1.12 -5.05
CA GLU A 65 -7.94 -2.51 -5.49
C GLU A 65 -6.46 -2.87 -5.61
N MET A 66 -6.11 -4.11 -5.24
CA MET A 66 -4.73 -4.59 -5.27
C MET A 66 -4.50 -5.45 -6.52
N GLU A 67 -3.54 -5.08 -7.36
CA GLU A 67 -3.16 -5.83 -8.57
C GLU A 67 -1.82 -6.58 -8.39
N PRO A 68 -1.78 -7.59 -7.50
CA PRO A 68 -1.56 -8.93 -8.02
C PRO A 68 -2.56 -9.95 -7.47
N ASN A 69 -2.99 -10.88 -8.32
CA ASN A 69 -3.72 -12.06 -7.90
C ASN A 69 -2.82 -12.89 -6.95
N LEU A 70 -3.25 -13.04 -5.70
CA LEU A 70 -2.66 -14.00 -4.77
C LEU A 70 -3.04 -15.41 -5.27
N TYR A 71 -2.06 -16.15 -5.78
CA TYR A 71 -2.18 -17.59 -6.10
C TYR A 71 -1.61 -18.44 -4.96
#